data_AF-A0A0K0DAM6-F1
#
_entry.id   AF-A0A0K0DAM6-F1
#
_cell.length_a   1.000
_cell.length_b   1.000
_cell.length_c   1.000
_cell.angle_alpha   90.00
_cell.angle_beta   90.00
_cell.angle_gamma   90.00
#
_symmetry.space_group_name_H-M   'P 1'
#
loop_
_entity.id
_entity.type
_entity.pdbx_description
1 polymer ?
#
loop_
_entity_poly.entity_id
_entity_poly.type
_entity_poly.pdbx_seq_one_letter_code
_entity_poly.pdbx_strand_id
1 'polypeptide(L)'
;MLADFDKACGKIGLRLNLIKTMFMRNGLVSYAPFTLNGTNISECSSYVYLGREINMMDDLAPELSRKKRAAWRAFKSVEDEVKGKRTPDSIPALS
;
A
#
# COMPACT_ATOMS: atom_id res chain seq x y z
N MET A 1 -7.24 -12.08 -5.42
CA MET A 1 -7.62 -10.97 -4.49
C MET A 1 -9.11 -10.68 -4.52
N LEU A 2 -9.67 -10.11 -5.60
CA LEU A 2 -11.10 -9.72 -5.60
C LEU A 2 -12.05 -10.93 -5.51
N ALA A 3 -11.73 -12.02 -6.22
CA ALA A 3 -12.47 -13.28 -6.13
C ALA A 3 -12.39 -13.91 -4.73
N ASP A 4 -11.21 -13.83 -4.08
CA ASP A 4 -11.03 -14.33 -2.72
C ASP A 4 -11.82 -13.50 -1.70
N PHE A 5 -11.88 -12.18 -1.91
CA PHE A 5 -12.69 -11.27 -1.11
C PHE A 5 -14.18 -11.55 -1.27
N ASP A 6 -14.67 -11.71 -2.51
CA ASP A 6 -16.06 -12.10 -2.78
C ASP A 6 -16.42 -13.43 -2.09
N LYS A 7 -15.53 -14.42 -2.19
CA LYS A 7 -15.69 -15.71 -1.51
C LYS A 7 -15.70 -15.57 0.01
N ALA A 8 -14.88 -14.69 0.59
CA ALA A 8 -14.86 -14.43 2.02
C ALA A 8 -16.13 -13.70 2.50
N CYS A 9 -16.61 -12.71 1.74
CA CYS A 9 -17.89 -12.04 2.00
C CYS A 9 -19.05 -13.05 2.00
N GLY A 10 -19.08 -13.97 1.03
CA GLY A 10 -20.12 -15.00 0.96
C GLY A 10 -20.19 -15.89 2.21
N LYS A 11 -19.06 -16.17 2.87
CA LYS A 11 -19.02 -16.96 4.11
C LYS A 11 -19.70 -16.28 5.30
N ILE A 12 -19.76 -14.94 5.30
CA ILE A 12 -20.39 -14.14 6.37
C ILE A 12 -21.74 -13.56 5.94
N GLY A 13 -22.31 -14.04 4.82
CA GLY A 13 -23.61 -13.60 4.31
C GLY A 13 -23.60 -12.23 3.60
N LEU A 14 -22.42 -11.70 3.27
CA LEU A 14 -22.27 -10.47 2.49
C LEU A 14 -22.07 -10.78 1.00
N ARG A 15 -22.49 -9.85 0.14
CA ARG A 15 -22.32 -9.95 -1.32
C ARG A 15 -21.73 -8.67 -1.88
N LEU A 16 -20.76 -8.80 -2.79
CA LEU A 16 -20.23 -7.64 -3.50
C LEU A 16 -21.23 -7.08 -4.50
N ASN A 17 -21.35 -5.75 -4.51
CA ASN A 17 -22.06 -5.05 -5.56
C ASN A 17 -21.09 -4.78 -6.72
N LEU A 18 -21.07 -5.69 -7.69
CA LEU A 18 -20.14 -5.62 -8.82
C LEU A 18 -20.39 -4.40 -9.73
N ILE A 19 -21.61 -3.85 -9.75
CA ILE A 19 -21.92 -2.64 -10.53
C ILE A 19 -21.30 -1.39 -9.89
N LYS A 20 -21.27 -1.33 -8.56
CA LYS A 20 -20.63 -0.23 -7.81
C LYS A 20 -19.13 -0.43 -7.60
N THR A 21 -18.63 -1.64 -7.86
CA THR A 21 -17.21 -1.94 -7.71
C THR A 21 -16.49 -1.48 -8.96
N MET A 22 -15.53 -0.58 -8.79
CA MET A 22 -14.61 -0.17 -9.84
C MET A 22 -13.21 -0.66 -9.49
N PHE A 23 -12.43 -1.07 -10.50
CA PHE A 23 -11.01 -1.33 -10.31
C PHE A 23 -10.18 -0.26 -11.04
N MET A 24 -8.97 -0.03 -10.56
CA MET A 24 -8.00 0.83 -11.24
C MET A 24 -7.02 -0.05 -12.02
N ARG A 25 -6.87 0.21 -13.32
CA ARG A 25 -5.92 -0.51 -14.17
C ARG A 25 -4.52 0.08 -14.03
N ASN A 26 -3.52 -0.80 -13.99
CA ASN A 26 -2.11 -0.43 -14.13
C ASN A 26 -1.47 -1.17 -15.31
N GLY A 27 -0.23 -0.81 -15.62
CA GLY A 27 0.56 -1.43 -16.70
C GLY A 27 0.95 -2.90 -16.48
N LEU A 28 0.66 -3.49 -15.32
CA LEU A 28 0.88 -4.92 -15.05
C LEU A 28 -0.37 -5.77 -15.32
N VAL A 29 -1.54 -5.14 -15.49
CA VAL A 29 -2.81 -5.82 -15.72
C VAL A 29 -3.12 -5.85 -17.22
N SER A 30 -3.42 -7.03 -17.75
CA SER A 30 -3.83 -7.22 -19.15
C SER A 30 -5.00 -6.31 -19.54
N TYR A 31 -4.94 -5.71 -20.74
CA TYR A 31 -6.01 -4.88 -21.34
C TYR A 31 -7.34 -5.61 -21.57
N ALA A 32 -7.40 -6.93 -21.39
CA ALA A 32 -8.64 -7.66 -21.46
C ALA A 32 -9.68 -7.16 -20.41
N PRO A 33 -10.99 -7.25 -20.70
CA PRO A 33 -12.03 -6.98 -19.72
C PRO A 33 -11.86 -7.85 -18.46
N PHE A 34 -11.92 -7.22 -17.29
CA PHE A 34 -11.85 -7.93 -16.03
C PHE A 34 -13.24 -8.37 -15.59
N THR A 35 -13.45 -9.68 -15.45
CA THR A 35 -14.73 -10.25 -15.05
C THR A 35 -14.62 -10.95 -13.69
N LEU A 36 -15.69 -10.83 -12.90
CA LEU A 36 -15.89 -11.64 -11.70
C LEU A 36 -17.33 -12.19 -11.74
N ASN A 37 -17.47 -13.51 -11.53
CA ASN A 37 -18.76 -14.20 -11.59
C ASN A 37 -19.55 -13.90 -12.88
N GLY A 38 -18.85 -13.79 -14.02
CA GLY A 38 -19.44 -13.46 -15.33
C GLY A 38 -19.87 -12.01 -15.50
N THR A 39 -19.67 -11.14 -14.50
CA THR A 39 -19.97 -9.70 -14.59
C THR A 39 -18.68 -8.92 -14.83
N ASN A 40 -18.69 -8.00 -15.81
CA ASN A 40 -17.58 -7.08 -16.04
C ASN A 40 -17.50 -6.06 -14.91
N ILE A 41 -16.30 -5.86 -14.38
CA ILE A 41 -16.04 -4.82 -13.39
C ILE A 41 -15.62 -3.55 -14.14
N SER A 42 -16.23 -2.43 -13.78
CA SER A 42 -15.90 -1.15 -14.39
C SER A 42 -14.50 -0.69 -13.99
N GLU A 43 -13.88 0.07 -14.87
CA GLU A 43 -12.54 0.61 -14.68
C GLU A 43 -12.61 2.10 -14.33
N CYS A 44 -11.72 2.56 -13.46
CA CYS A 44 -11.55 3.99 -13.14
C CYS A 44 -10.10 4.40 -13.37
N SER A 45 -9.88 5.62 -13.89
CA SER A 45 -8.55 6.17 -14.16
C SER A 45 -7.91 6.84 -12.93
N SER A 46 -8.72 7.43 -12.06
CA SER A 46 -8.27 8.05 -10.82
C SER A 46 -9.32 7.96 -9.72
N TYR A 47 -8.87 7.96 -8.47
CA TYR A 47 -9.74 7.91 -7.30
C TYR A 47 -9.25 8.89 -6.24
N VAL A 48 -10.14 9.74 -5.72
CA VAL A 48 -9.81 10.66 -4.62
C VAL A 48 -10.03 9.95 -3.30
N TYR A 49 -8.93 9.61 -2.62
CA TYR A 49 -8.95 9.01 -1.28
C TYR A 49 -8.40 10.00 -0.26
N LEU A 50 -9.20 10.32 0.77
CA LEU A 50 -8.80 11.22 1.87
C LEU A 50 -8.23 12.57 1.37
N GLY A 51 -8.84 13.12 0.32
CA GLY A 51 -8.43 14.40 -0.27
C GLY A 51 -7.18 14.33 -1.15
N ARG A 52 -6.64 13.15 -1.43
CA ARG A 52 -5.57 12.94 -2.40
C ARG A 52 -6.06 12.13 -3.58
N GLU A 53 -5.86 12.67 -4.79
CA GLU A 53 -6.06 11.90 -6.01
C GLU A 53 -4.98 10.82 -6.12
N ILE A 54 -5.43 9.60 -6.38
CA ILE A 54 -4.61 8.46 -6.69
C ILE A 54 -4.90 8.13 -8.15
N ASN A 55 -3.93 8.31 -9.02
CA ASN A 55 -3.95 7.78 -10.38
C ASN A 55 -2.93 6.61 -10.45
N MET A 56 -3.22 5.58 -11.25
CA MET A 56 -2.27 4.47 -11.47
C MET A 56 -1.34 4.70 -12.65
N MET A 57 -1.63 5.69 -13.49
CA MET A 57 -0.91 5.96 -14.73
C MET A 57 0.36 6.80 -14.52
N ASP A 58 0.39 7.71 -13.53
CA ASP A 58 1.46 8.72 -13.46
C ASP A 58 2.40 8.56 -12.25
N ASP A 59 2.00 7.87 -11.18
CA ASP A 59 2.72 7.97 -9.89
C ASP A 59 3.06 6.66 -9.16
N LEU A 60 2.79 5.47 -9.71
CA LEU A 60 3.00 4.24 -8.92
C LEU A 60 4.48 4.01 -8.52
N ALA A 61 5.42 4.18 -9.46
CA ALA A 61 6.85 4.02 -9.17
C ALA A 61 7.41 5.15 -8.28
N PRO A 62 7.12 6.44 -8.55
CA PRO A 62 7.44 7.53 -7.63
C PRO A 62 6.85 7.32 -6.22
N GLU A 63 5.60 6.88 -6.12
CA GLU A 63 4.89 6.70 -4.85
C GLU A 63 5.44 5.52 -4.05
N LEU A 64 5.73 4.40 -4.71
CA LEU A 64 6.38 3.26 -4.10
C LEU A 64 7.78 3.64 -3.61
N SER A 65 8.52 4.44 -4.38
CA SER A 65 9.82 4.97 -4.00
C SER A 65 9.72 5.88 -2.77
N ARG A 66 8.70 6.75 -2.71
CA ARG A 66 8.41 7.62 -1.57
C ARG A 66 8.11 6.79 -0.31
N LYS A 67 7.25 5.77 -0.42
CA LYS A 67 6.88 4.89 0.69
C LYS A 67 8.08 4.07 1.20
N LYS A 68 8.88 3.49 0.29
CA LYS A 68 10.14 2.82 0.66
C LYS A 68 11.08 3.75 1.40
N ARG A 69 11.26 4.98 0.91
CA ARG A 69 12.12 5.99 1.55
C ARG A 69 11.59 6.41 2.93
N ALA A 70 10.27 6.60 3.08
CA ALA A 70 9.65 6.93 4.36
C ALA A 70 9.81 5.82 5.39
N ALA A 71 9.55 4.57 4.99
CA ALA A 71 9.76 3.40 5.85
C ALA A 71 11.23 3.24 6.25
N TRP A 72 12.17 3.41 5.31
CA TRP A 72 13.60 3.34 5.59
C TRP A 72 14.06 4.42 6.58
N ARG A 73 13.58 5.66 6.42
CA ARG A 73 13.87 6.76 7.36
C ARG A 73 13.34 6.48 8.76
N ALA A 74 12.11 5.98 8.88
CA ALA A 74 11.53 5.61 10.17
C ALA A 74 12.35 4.49 10.84
N PHE A 75 12.72 3.45 10.08
CA PHE A 75 13.58 2.37 10.56
C PHE A 75 14.94 2.88 11.06
N LYS A 76 15.61 3.74 10.27
CA LYS A 76 16.89 4.34 10.64
C LYS A 76 16.79 5.17 11.92
N SER A 77 15.74 5.96 12.09
CA SER A 77 15.52 6.75 13.30
C SER A 77 15.42 5.88 14.55
N VAL A 78 14.76 4.72 14.47
CA VAL A 78 14.67 3.76 15.57
C VAL A 78 16.03 3.08 15.83
N GLU A 79 16.74 2.70 14.77
CA GLU A 79 18.07 2.09 14.88
C GLU A 79 19.08 3.04 15.56
N ASP A 80 19.06 4.32 15.17
CA ASP A 80 19.95 5.34 15.71
C ASP A 80 19.62 5.61 17.20
N GLU A 81 18.34 5.57 17.60
CA GLU A 81 17.93 5.64 19.02
C GLU A 81 18.41 4.44 19.85
N VAL A 82 18.33 3.23 19.29
CA VAL A 82 18.78 2.00 19.95
C VAL A 82 20.31 1.97 20.08
N LYS A 83 21.04 2.46 19.08
CA LYS A 83 22.51 2.49 19.09
C LYS A 83 23.10 3.70 19.84
N GLY A 84 22.32 4.77 20.03
CA GLY A 84 22.72 6.02 20.68
C GLY A 84 22.87 5.99 22.21
N LYS A 85 22.70 4.82 22.87
CA LYS A 85 22.86 4.67 24.32
C LYS A 85 24.12 3.90 24.75
N ARG A 86 25.21 3.93 23.97
CA ARG A 86 26.54 3.60 24.52
C ARG A 86 27.16 4.87 25.11
N THR A 87 26.94 5.08 26.40
CA THR A 87 27.74 5.99 27.22
C THR A 87 29.22 5.61 27.06
N PRO A 88 30.13 6.53 26.69
CA PRO A 88 31.56 6.29 26.86
C PRO A 88 31.78 6.13 28.37
N ASP A 89 32.26 4.95 28.76
CA ASP A 89 32.62 4.67 30.14
C ASP A 89 33.50 5.80 30.67
N SER A 90 33.06 6.37 31.78
CA SER A 90 33.80 7.27 32.65
C SER A 90 35.23 6.74 32.85
N ILE A 91 36.20 7.37 32.19
CA ILE A 91 37.62 7.23 32.53
C ILE A 91 37.81 7.91 33.89
N PRO A 92 38.16 7.18 34.97
CA PRO A 92 38.46 7.84 36.22
C PRO A 92 39.80 8.56 36.09
N ALA A 93 39.83 9.82 36.48
CA ALA A 93 41.05 10.58 36.67
C ALA A 93 41.95 9.86 37.67
N LEU A 94 43.20 9.57 37.29
CA LEU A 94 44.27 9.19 38.20
C LEU A 94 45.58 9.89 37.78
N SER A 95 46.05 10.67 38.76
CA SER A 95 47.31 11.42 38.94
C SER A 95 47.69 12.49 37.91
#